data_AF-A0A2V5JKN3-F1
#
_entry.id   AF-A0A2V5JKN3-F1
#
_cell.length_a   1.000
_cell.length_b   1.000
_cell.length_c   1.000
_cell.angle_alpha   90.00
_cell.angle_beta   90.00
_cell.angle_gamma   90.00
#
_symmetry.space_group_name_H-M   'P 1'
#
loop_
_entity.id
_entity.type
_entity.pdbx_description
1 polymer ?
#
loop_
_entity_poly.entity_id
_entity_poly.type
_entity_poly.pdbx_seq_one_letter_code
_entity_poly.pdbx_strand_id
1 'polypeptide(L)' 'WGGKRLIVGTGAHGALPVMAEVLAEAKRRGIEVIAAPTLEVCQLLEEVKKGQAYAILHCTC' A
#
# COMPACT_ATOMS: atom_id res chain seq x y z
N TRP A 1 -7.73 4.21 -6.17
CA TRP A 1 -7.83 4.07 -4.69
C TRP A 1 -8.45 5.34 -4.12
N GLY A 2 -9.13 5.22 -2.97
CA GLY A 2 -9.82 6.31 -2.28
C GLY A 2 -9.68 6.15 -0.76
N GLY A 3 -10.51 6.85 0.01
CA GLY A 3 -10.42 6.80 1.48
C GLY A 3 -9.20 7.54 2.02
N LYS A 4 -8.75 7.18 3.23
CA LYS A 4 -7.67 7.87 3.93
C LYS A 4 -6.30 7.21 3.76
N ARG A 5 -6.25 5.93 3.38
CA ARG A 5 -5.03 5.13 3.37
C ARG A 5 -5.00 4.13 2.20
N LEU A 6 -3.84 4.04 1.55
CA LEU A 6 -3.47 3.02 0.57
C LEU A 6 -2.25 2.25 1.09
N ILE A 7 -2.34 0.93 1.15
CA ILE A 7 -1.26 0.04 1.57
C ILE A 7 -0.81 -0.78 0.35
N VAL A 8 0.48 -0.80 0.05
CA VAL A 8 1.06 -1.44 -1.15
C VAL A 8 2.08 -2.50 -0.75
N GLY A 9 1.75 -3.76 -1.03
CA GLY A 9 2.67 -4.89 -0.96
C GLY A 9 3.58 -4.89 -2.19
N THR A 10 4.87 -4.64 -1.96
CA THR A 10 5.89 -4.42 -3.01
C THR A 10 6.59 -5.71 -3.45
N GLY A 11 5.96 -6.86 -3.22
CA GLY A 11 6.51 -8.18 -3.55
C GLY A 11 7.17 -8.85 -2.35
N ALA A 12 7.60 -10.10 -2.56
CA ALA A 12 8.27 -10.89 -1.53
C ALA A 12 9.56 -10.23 -1.01
N HIS A 13 10.29 -9.54 -1.90
CA HIS A 13 11.56 -8.88 -1.60
C HIS A 13 11.45 -7.34 -1.56
N GLY A 14 10.23 -6.79 -1.66
CA GLY A 14 10.02 -5.36 -1.71
C GLY A 14 10.60 -4.65 -2.94
N ALA A 15 10.79 -5.38 -4.03
CA ALA A 15 11.49 -4.89 -5.21
C ALA A 15 10.59 -4.07 -6.16
N LEU A 16 9.26 -4.15 -6.03
CA LEU A 16 8.34 -3.41 -6.88
C LEU A 16 8.32 -1.93 -6.45
N PRO A 17 8.86 -1.01 -7.25
CA PRO A 17 8.86 0.40 -6.89
C PRO A 17 7.45 0.99 -6.98
N VAL A 18 7.12 1.88 -6.04
CA VAL A 18 5.96 2.76 -6.18
C VAL A 18 6.40 4.00 -6.95
N MET A 19 5.84 4.19 -8.14
CA MET A 19 6.18 5.31 -9.00
C MET A 19 5.92 6.67 -8.31
N ALA A 20 6.77 7.66 -8.57
CA ALA A 20 6.67 8.98 -7.94
C ALA A 20 5.33 9.67 -8.24
N GLU A 21 4.77 9.44 -9.43
CA GLU A 21 3.46 9.94 -9.85
C GLU A 21 2.33 9.39 -8.98
N VAL A 22 2.43 8.14 -8.51
CA VAL A 22 1.46 7.53 -7.59
C VAL A 22 1.52 8.23 -6.23
N LEU A 23 2.72 8.49 -5.72
CA LEU A 23 2.92 9.21 -4.46
C LEU A 23 2.45 10.66 -4.54
N ALA A 24 2.74 11.34 -5.66
CA ALA A 24 2.28 12.69 -5.92
C ALA A 24 0.75 12.77 -5.96
N GLU A 25 0.11 11.80 -6.62
CA GLU A 25 -1.34 11.74 -6.70
C GLU A 25 -1.99 11.41 -5.35
N ALA A 26 -1.40 10.50 -4.57
CA ALA A 26 -1.87 10.19 -3.23
C ALA A 26 -1.79 11.42 -2.31
N LYS A 27 -0.68 12.16 -2.37
CA LYS A 27 -0.53 13.43 -1.65
C LYS A 27 -1.57 14.46 -2.07
N ARG A 28 -1.82 14.63 -3.38
CA ARG A 28 -2.85 15.53 -3.90
C ARG A 28 -4.25 15.19 -3.38
N ARG A 29 -4.54 13.90 -3.18
CA ARG A 29 -5.82 13.40 -2.66
C ARG A 29 -5.88 13.32 -1.13
N GLY A 30 -4.81 13.65 -0.41
CA GLY A 30 -4.74 13.50 1.05
C GLY A 30 -4.78 12.04 1.52
N ILE A 31 -4.26 11.12 0.72
CA ILE A 31 -4.20 9.69 1.01
C ILE A 31 -2.81 9.34 1.54
N GLU A 32 -2.75 8.72 2.71
CA GLU A 32 -1.53 8.13 3.26
C GLU A 32 -1.14 6.88 2.48
N VAL A 33 0.11 6.79 2.04
CA VAL A 33 0.64 5.60 1.36
C VAL A 33 1.65 4.89 2.25
N ILE A 34 1.42 3.60 2.48
CA ILE A 34 2.37 2.70 3.13
C ILE A 34 2.83 1.69 2.08
N ALA A 35 4.12 1.60 1.83
CA ALA A 35 4.71 0.63 0.91
C ALA A 35 5.74 -0.22 1.67
N ALA A 36 5.56 -1.53 1.65
CA ALA A 36 6.41 -2.48 2.36
C ALA A 36 6.38 -3.85 1.64
N PRO A 37 7.29 -4.79 1.95
CA PRO A 37 7.18 -6.16 1.47
C PRO A 37 5.80 -6.76 1.76
N THR A 38 5.32 -7.61 0.86
CA THR A 38 3.91 -8.09 0.94
C THR A 38 3.61 -8.84 2.24
N LEU A 39 4.59 -9.55 2.82
CA LEU A 39 4.43 -10.20 4.11
C LEU A 39 4.11 -9.20 5.23
N GLU A 40 4.86 -8.10 5.30
CA GLU A 40 4.66 -7.05 6.31
C GLU A 40 3.32 -6.33 6.11
N VAL A 41 2.92 -6.13 4.85
CA VAL A 41 1.60 -5.58 4.53
C VAL A 41 0.47 -6.50 5.00
N CYS A 42 0.59 -7.81 4.80
CA CYS A 42 -0.40 -8.76 5.30
C CYS A 42 -0.54 -8.68 6.82
N GLN A 43 0.58 -8.61 7.56
CA GLN A 43 0.56 -8.43 9.02
C GLN A 43 -0.09 -7.11 9.42
N LEU A 44 0.21 -6.00 8.72
CA LEU A 44 -0.43 -4.71 8.97
C LEU A 44 -1.95 -4.77 8.75
N LEU A 45 -2.40 -5.49 7.72
CA LEU A 45 -3.81 -5.59 7.37
C LEU A 45 -4.65 -6.37 8.40
N GLU A 46 -4.03 -7.26 9.18
CA GLU A 46 -4.72 -7.96 10.29
C GLU A 46 -5.25 -6.98 11.35
N GLU A 47 -4.53 -5.88 11.57
CA GLU A 47 -4.90 -4.84 12.54
C GLU A 47 -5.83 -3.76 11.95
N VAL A 48 -6.00 -3.73 10.63
CA VAL A 48 -6.80 -2.70 9.94
C VAL A 48 -8.27 -3.10 9.92
N LYS A 49 -9.14 -2.25 10.48
CA LYS A 49 -10.59 -2.48 10.41
C LYS A 49 -11.08 -2.39 8.96
N LYS A 50 -12.06 -3.23 8.63
CA LYS A 50 -12.71 -3.25 7.31
C LYS A 50 -13.17 -1.85 6.90
N GLY A 51 -12.78 -1.44 5.69
CA GLY A 51 -13.12 -0.14 5.11
C GLY A 51 -12.19 1.02 5.50
N GLN A 52 -11.16 0.80 6.33
CA GLN A 52 -10.22 1.86 6.71
C GLN A 52 -9.05 2.04 5.73
N ALA A 53 -8.75 1.05 4.90
CA ALA A 53 -7.69 1.12 3.91
C ALA A 53 -8.06 0.38 2.62
N TYR A 54 -7.46 0.81 1.52
CA TYR A 54 -7.33 0.01 0.31
C TYR A 54 -5.96 -0.65 0.29
N ALA A 55 -5.88 -1.87 -0.24
CA ALA A 55 -4.63 -2.61 -0.38
C ALA A 55 -4.40 -3.06 -1.82
N ILE A 56 -3.15 -2.96 -2.29
CA ILE A 56 -2.67 -3.56 -3.53
C ILE A 56 -1.54 -4.51 -3.14
N LEU A 57 -1.62 -5.78 -3.51
CA LEU A 57 -0.65 -6.79 -3.11
C LEU A 57 0.02 -7.38 -4.34
N HIS A 58 1.34 -7.20 -4.46
CA HIS A 58 2.13 -7.99 -5.39
C HIS A 58 2.56 -9.29 -4.70
N CYS A 59 2.05 -10.43 -5.16
CA CYS A 59 2.25 -11.72 -4.49
C CYS A 59 3.48 -12.50 -4.99
N THR A 60 4.24 -11.92 -5.92
CA THR A 60 5.43 -12.55 -6.52
C THR A 60 6.70 -11.76 -6.21
N CYS A 61 7.83 -12.26 -6.71
CA CYS A 61 9.14 -11.63 -6.61
C CYS A 61 9.35 -10.60 -7.73
#